data_AF-A0A350RJ97-F1
#
_entry.id   AF-A0A350RJ97-F1
#
_cell.length_a   1.000
_cell.length_b   1.000
_cell.length_c   1.000
_cell.angle_alpha   90.00
_cell.angle_beta   90.00
_cell.angle_gamma   90.00
#
_symmetry.space_group_name_H-M   'P 1'
#
loop_
_entity.id
_entity.type
_entity.pdbx_description
1 polymer ?
#
loop_
_entity_poly.entity_id
_entity_poly.type
_entity_poly.pdbx_seq_one_letter_code
_entity_poly.pdbx_strand_id
1 'polypeptide(L)'
;MFLPYSQTELDEFVTPMGETFYTFRSIVFDSWLIWDDALPDVLDQRDSLDRDIYDNIIALASSLQTFHQGLPDYRPLTSTPFKVTRWWDPTDRDERWNQGKACLFSLKDYTATDLVRLIQKRTELAVTPVSKRYVEAYLPDE
;
A
#
# COMPACT_ATOMS: atom_id res chain seq x y z
N MET A 1 20.51 -0.35 16.56
CA MET A 1 21.60 -0.36 15.55
C MET A 1 20.91 -0.15 14.23
N PHE A 2 21.18 0.95 13.54
CA PHE A 2 20.58 1.21 12.24
C PHE A 2 21.17 0.27 11.19
N LEU A 3 20.36 -0.11 10.21
CA LEU A 3 20.81 -0.68 8.96
C LEU A 3 21.77 0.29 8.24
N PRO A 4 22.72 -0.23 7.44
CA PRO A 4 23.58 0.62 6.62
C PRO A 4 22.75 1.58 5.75
N TYR A 5 23.10 2.87 5.67
CA TYR A 5 22.41 3.88 4.85
C TYR A 5 21.09 4.45 5.38
N SER A 6 20.59 3.99 6.52
CA SER A 6 19.50 4.69 7.20
C SER A 6 19.99 6.03 7.74
N GLN A 7 19.21 7.07 7.47
CA GLN A 7 19.45 8.43 7.94
C GLN A 7 18.55 8.76 9.14
N THR A 8 17.38 8.12 9.22
CA THR A 8 16.38 8.33 10.27
C THR A 8 15.77 7.01 10.77
N GLU A 9 15.10 7.05 11.92
CA GLU A 9 14.33 5.91 12.45
C GLU A 9 13.14 5.53 11.56
N LEU A 10 12.66 6.46 10.72
CA LEU A 10 11.56 6.19 9.79
C LEU A 10 12.01 5.39 8.56
N ASP A 11 13.30 5.31 8.29
CA ASP A 11 13.86 4.57 7.15
C ASP A 11 13.84 3.05 7.37
N GLU A 12 13.50 2.62 8.60
CA GLU A 12 13.48 1.22 9.02
C GLU A 12 12.17 0.87 9.72
N PHE A 13 11.85 -0.41 9.74
CA PHE A 13 10.82 -0.96 10.62
C PHE A 13 11.14 -2.42 10.94
N VAL A 14 10.53 -2.93 12.01
CA VAL A 14 10.63 -4.33 12.43
C VAL A 14 9.33 -5.03 12.06
N THR A 15 9.41 -6.15 11.34
CA THR A 15 8.23 -6.97 11.06
C THR A 15 7.73 -7.63 12.33
N PRO A 16 6.48 -8.11 12.36
CA PRO A 16 5.99 -8.87 13.51
C PRO A 16 6.73 -10.20 13.72
N MET A 17 7.58 -10.62 12.76
CA MET A 17 8.47 -11.78 12.89
C MET A 17 9.84 -11.45 13.49
N GLY A 18 10.11 -10.17 13.77
CA GLY A 18 11.36 -9.69 14.36
C GLY A 18 12.45 -9.35 13.34
N GLU A 19 12.13 -9.31 12.05
CA GLU A 19 13.08 -8.96 11.00
C GLU A 19 13.10 -7.44 10.76
N THR A 20 14.28 -6.84 10.58
CA THR A 20 14.39 -5.41 10.28
C THR A 20 14.50 -5.19 8.77
N PHE A 21 13.64 -4.34 8.21
CA PHE A 21 13.65 -3.95 6.80
C PHE A 21 13.77 -2.44 6.64
N TYR A 22 14.24 -2.01 5.47
CA TYR A 22 14.13 -0.62 5.06
C TYR A 22 12.72 -0.32 4.55
N THR A 23 12.19 0.87 4.83
CA THR A 23 10.89 1.32 4.34
C THR A 23 10.84 1.58 2.85
N PHE A 24 11.98 1.91 2.22
CA PHE A 24 12.05 2.09 0.76
C PHE A 24 11.96 0.77 -0.03
N ARG A 25 11.95 -0.40 0.64
CA ARG A 25 11.77 -1.67 -0.06
C ARG A 25 10.32 -1.83 -0.51
N SER A 26 10.16 -2.46 -1.66
CA SER A 26 8.85 -2.91 -2.14
C SER A 26 8.19 -3.84 -1.12
N ILE A 27 6.89 -3.64 -0.88
CA ILE A 27 6.08 -4.48 0.02
C ILE A 27 6.03 -5.91 -0.52
N VAL A 28 5.83 -6.02 -1.83
CA VAL A 28 5.82 -7.29 -2.57
C VAL A 28 6.85 -7.25 -3.70
N PHE A 29 7.36 -8.43 -4.08
CA PHE A 29 8.42 -8.53 -5.09
C PHE A 29 8.02 -7.86 -6.41
N ASP A 30 8.95 -7.09 -6.99
CA ASP A 30 8.78 -6.36 -8.26
C ASP A 30 7.66 -5.30 -8.24
N SER A 31 7.20 -4.86 -7.06
CA SER A 31 6.20 -3.80 -6.95
C SER A 31 6.80 -2.41 -6.80
N TRP A 32 6.06 -1.43 -7.33
CA TRP A 32 6.31 -0.01 -7.10
C TRP A 32 5.78 0.49 -5.75
N LEU A 33 4.95 -0.30 -5.06
CA LEU A 33 4.45 0.04 -3.72
C LEU A 33 5.50 -0.36 -2.70
N ILE A 34 5.93 0.60 -1.90
CA ILE A 34 6.98 0.44 -0.88
C ILE A 34 6.41 0.57 0.52
N TRP A 35 7.14 0.08 1.53
CA TRP A 35 6.67 0.15 2.92
C TRP A 35 6.47 1.59 3.41
N ASP A 36 7.22 2.55 2.88
CA ASP A 36 7.02 3.99 3.14
C ASP A 36 5.64 4.50 2.69
N ASP A 37 5.05 3.89 1.64
CA ASP A 37 3.68 4.23 1.23
C ASP A 37 2.62 3.71 2.23
N ALA A 38 2.95 2.66 2.98
CA ALA A 38 2.00 1.91 3.80
C ALA A 38 2.07 2.25 5.29
N LEU A 39 3.26 2.55 5.81
CA LEU A 39 3.51 2.77 7.24
C LEU A 39 3.28 4.23 7.63
N PRO A 40 2.72 4.51 8.82
CA PRO A 40 2.63 5.86 9.35
C PRO A 40 3.98 6.56 9.51
N ASP A 41 4.01 7.88 9.37
CA ASP A 41 5.19 8.73 9.62
C ASP A 41 5.47 8.97 11.11
N VAL A 42 4.67 8.37 12.00
CA VAL A 42 4.80 8.48 13.45
C VAL A 42 5.28 7.13 14.00
N LEU A 43 6.46 7.11 14.62
CA LEU A 43 7.09 5.87 15.10
C LEU A 43 6.21 5.10 16.08
N ASP A 44 5.63 5.78 17.07
CA ASP A 44 4.75 5.17 18.08
C ASP A 44 3.52 4.49 17.45
N GLN A 45 3.09 4.94 16.28
CA GLN A 45 1.98 4.30 15.55
C GLN A 45 2.43 2.99 14.90
N ARG A 46 3.70 2.88 14.48
CA ARG A 46 4.27 1.65 13.91
C ARG A 46 4.36 0.52 14.93
N ASP A 47 4.44 0.82 16.23
CA ASP A 47 4.43 -0.19 17.30
C ASP A 47 3.13 -1.01 17.35
N SER A 48 2.05 -0.50 16.73
CA SER A 48 0.79 -1.22 16.59
C SER A 48 0.79 -2.19 15.39
N LEU A 49 1.90 -2.32 14.66
CA LEU A 49 2.02 -3.25 13.53
C LEU A 49 2.10 -4.69 14.04
N ASP A 50 0.95 -5.34 14.16
CA ASP A 50 0.86 -6.76 14.45
C ASP A 50 0.90 -7.61 13.18
N ARG A 51 0.81 -8.93 13.38
CA ARG A 51 0.83 -9.90 12.29
C ARG A 51 -0.34 -9.74 11.32
N ASP A 52 -1.53 -9.47 11.83
CA ASP A 52 -2.74 -9.40 11.00
C ASP A 52 -2.70 -8.15 10.13
N ILE A 53 -2.30 -7.01 10.69
CA ILE A 53 -2.09 -5.75 9.94
C ILE A 53 -1.01 -5.93 8.87
N TYR A 54 0.12 -6.53 9.23
CA TYR A 54 1.20 -6.81 8.31
C TYR A 54 0.75 -7.70 7.13
N ASP A 55 0.02 -8.78 7.43
CA ASP A 55 -0.50 -9.71 6.42
C ASP A 55 -1.57 -9.02 5.53
N ASN A 56 -2.41 -8.14 6.10
CA ASN A 56 -3.38 -7.32 5.34
C ASN A 56 -2.70 -6.35 4.37
N ILE A 57 -1.64 -5.64 4.82
CA ILE A 57 -0.87 -4.73 3.96
C ILE A 57 -0.28 -5.50 2.78
N ILE A 58 0.31 -6.67 3.02
CA ILE A 58 0.88 -7.53 1.98
C ILE A 58 -0.21 -8.03 1.02
N ALA A 59 -1.37 -8.46 1.52
CA ALA A 59 -2.46 -8.94 0.69
C ALA A 59 -3.02 -7.84 -0.22
N LEU A 60 -3.19 -6.62 0.32
CA LEU A 60 -3.64 -5.48 -0.46
C LEU A 60 -2.58 -5.07 -1.51
N ALA A 61 -1.31 -4.99 -1.12
CA ALA A 61 -0.21 -4.70 -2.03
C ALA A 61 -0.09 -5.74 -3.15
N SER A 62 -0.25 -7.02 -2.83
CA SER A 62 -0.25 -8.13 -3.80
C SER A 62 -1.38 -8.00 -4.82
N SER A 63 -2.58 -7.63 -4.37
CA SER A 63 -3.73 -7.42 -5.25
C SER A 63 -3.53 -6.20 -6.14
N LEU A 64 -3.04 -5.09 -5.60
CA LEU A 64 -2.72 -3.89 -6.37
C LEU A 64 -1.59 -4.13 -7.38
N GLN A 65 -0.59 -4.92 -7.01
CA GLN A 65 0.49 -5.31 -7.92
C GLN A 65 -0.02 -6.19 -9.06
N THR A 66 -0.85 -7.19 -8.76
CA THR A 66 -1.50 -8.04 -9.79
C THR A 66 -2.32 -7.19 -10.76
N PHE A 67 -3.08 -6.23 -10.24
CA PHE A 67 -3.81 -5.25 -11.05
C PHE A 67 -2.85 -4.47 -11.95
N HIS A 68 -1.79 -3.90 -11.38
CA HIS A 68 -0.83 -3.06 -12.10
C HIS A 68 -0.09 -3.82 -13.20
N GLN A 69 0.36 -5.04 -12.93
CA GLN A 69 0.97 -5.93 -13.93
C GLN A 69 0.04 -6.26 -15.10
N GLY A 70 -1.28 -6.19 -14.88
CA GLY A 70 -2.28 -6.39 -15.91
C GLY A 70 -2.47 -5.20 -16.86
N LEU A 71 -1.86 -4.05 -16.57
CA LEU A 71 -1.99 -2.85 -17.39
C LEU A 71 -1.02 -2.86 -18.57
N PRO A 72 -1.42 -2.33 -19.74
CA PRO A 72 -0.61 -2.37 -20.96
C PRO A 72 0.69 -1.57 -20.85
N ASP A 73 0.72 -0.56 -19.98
CA ASP A 73 1.81 0.38 -19.75
C ASP A 73 2.72 0.00 -18.58
N TYR A 74 2.57 -1.19 -17.98
CA TYR A 74 3.40 -1.66 -16.86
C TYR A 74 4.91 -1.71 -17.18
N ARG A 75 5.28 -2.33 -18.31
CA ARG A 75 6.69 -2.62 -18.65
C ARG A 75 7.58 -1.40 -18.90
N PRO A 76 7.13 -0.33 -19.59
CA PRO A 76 8.00 0.82 -19.90
C PRO A 76 8.24 1.79 -18.74
N LEU A 77 7.78 1.50 -17.52
CA LEU A 77 7.86 2.43 -16.40
C LEU A 77 9.30 2.60 -15.87
N THR A 78 9.71 3.85 -15.68
CA THR A 78 11.01 4.23 -15.10
C THR A 78 10.90 4.88 -13.72
N SER A 79 9.67 5.11 -13.26
CA SER A 79 9.33 5.72 -11.97
C SER A 79 7.98 5.19 -11.52
N THR A 80 7.69 5.31 -10.21
CA THR A 80 6.41 4.85 -9.68
C THR A 80 5.24 5.56 -10.37
N PRO A 81 4.26 4.82 -10.92
CA PRO A 81 3.03 5.40 -11.43
C PRO A 81 2.02 5.66 -10.31
N PHE A 82 2.25 5.10 -9.13
CA PHE A 82 1.40 5.24 -7.97
C PHE A 82 1.67 6.55 -7.25
N LYS A 83 0.60 7.16 -6.75
CA LYS A 83 0.65 8.17 -5.70
C LYS A 83 -0.31 7.73 -4.60
N VAL A 84 0.24 7.11 -3.56
CA VAL A 84 -0.47 6.74 -2.34
C VAL A 84 -0.51 7.97 -1.43
N THR A 85 -1.67 8.27 -0.85
CA THR A 85 -1.81 9.38 0.10
C THR A 85 -2.24 8.92 1.48
N ARG A 86 -2.74 7.69 1.60
CA ARG A 86 -3.13 7.08 2.87
C ARG A 86 -3.20 5.57 2.72
N TRP A 87 -2.78 4.84 3.73
CA TRP A 87 -2.91 3.38 3.75
C TRP A 87 -3.25 2.88 5.16
N TRP A 88 -2.28 2.45 5.96
CA TRP A 88 -2.56 2.02 7.32
C TRP A 88 -2.54 3.24 8.26
N ASP A 89 -3.64 3.44 8.98
CA ASP A 89 -3.77 4.49 9.99
C ASP A 89 -4.34 3.88 11.29
N PRO A 90 -3.48 3.56 12.27
CA PRO A 90 -3.92 2.91 13.51
C PRO A 90 -4.79 3.81 14.39
N THR A 91 -4.89 5.11 14.09
CA THR A 91 -5.72 6.06 14.85
C THR A 91 -7.11 6.26 14.24
N ASP A 92 -7.37 5.71 13.05
CA ASP A 92 -8.69 5.78 12.42
C ASP A 92 -9.72 4.89 13.14
N ARG A 93 -10.97 5.35 13.15
CA ARG A 93 -12.11 4.64 13.74
C ARG A 93 -12.67 3.57 12.80
N ASP A 94 -12.45 3.71 11.50
CA ASP A 94 -12.84 2.72 10.50
C ASP A 94 -11.80 1.60 10.47
N GLU A 95 -12.27 0.40 10.78
CA GLU A 95 -11.45 -0.81 10.91
C GLU A 95 -10.64 -1.11 9.65
N ARG A 96 -11.12 -0.72 8.47
CA ARG A 96 -10.38 -0.98 7.22
C ARG A 96 -9.07 -0.20 7.19
N TRP A 97 -9.05 1.02 7.74
CA TRP A 97 -7.84 1.85 7.81
C TRP A 97 -6.92 1.41 8.93
N ASN A 98 -7.45 1.14 10.12
CA ASN A 98 -6.62 0.75 11.27
C ASN A 98 -6.10 -0.69 11.20
N GLN A 99 -6.72 -1.56 10.39
CA GLN A 99 -6.25 -2.93 10.10
C GLN A 99 -5.33 -3.02 8.87
N GLY A 100 -4.99 -1.90 8.22
CA GLY A 100 -4.15 -1.90 7.01
C GLY A 100 -4.82 -2.49 5.76
N LYS A 101 -6.14 -2.66 5.79
CA LYS A 101 -6.97 -3.24 4.72
C LYS A 101 -7.41 -2.23 3.66
N ALA A 102 -7.17 -0.94 3.86
CA ALA A 102 -7.55 0.14 2.93
C ALA A 102 -6.33 0.93 2.42
N CYS A 103 -6.42 1.39 1.18
CA CYS A 103 -5.41 2.25 0.55
C CYS A 103 -6.10 3.30 -0.34
N LEU A 104 -5.76 4.58 -0.11
CA LEU A 104 -6.15 5.71 -0.95
C LEU A 104 -5.00 6.03 -1.89
N PHE A 105 -5.22 5.85 -3.18
CA PHE A 105 -4.19 6.11 -4.17
C PHE A 105 -4.76 6.69 -5.47
N SER A 106 -3.85 7.21 -6.29
CA SER A 106 -4.10 7.49 -7.70
C SER A 106 -3.01 6.82 -8.54
N LEU A 107 -3.34 6.53 -9.80
CA LEU A 107 -2.42 5.99 -10.77
C LEU A 107 -2.28 6.98 -11.93
N LYS A 108 -1.04 7.28 -12.31
CA LYS A 108 -0.75 8.20 -13.42
C LYS A 108 -1.48 7.76 -14.70
N ASP A 109 -2.05 8.72 -15.43
CA ASP A 109 -2.76 8.50 -16.70
C ASP A 109 -4.11 7.75 -16.61
N TYR A 110 -4.56 7.37 -15.41
CA TYR A 110 -5.89 6.78 -15.19
C TYR A 110 -6.80 7.69 -14.35
N THR A 111 -8.09 7.74 -14.71
CA THR A 111 -9.10 8.39 -13.85
C THR A 111 -9.61 7.42 -12.80
N ALA A 112 -10.22 7.95 -11.73
CA ALA A 112 -10.82 7.10 -10.70
C ALA A 112 -11.90 6.15 -11.26
N THR A 113 -12.67 6.60 -12.26
CA THR A 113 -13.68 5.77 -12.92
C THR A 113 -13.05 4.64 -13.74
N ASP A 114 -11.91 4.89 -14.39
CA ASP A 114 -11.16 3.85 -15.10
C ASP A 114 -10.60 2.82 -14.14
N LEU A 115 -9.99 3.28 -13.04
CA LEU A 115 -9.43 2.43 -12.00
C LEU A 115 -10.47 1.50 -11.41
N VAL A 116 -11.64 2.01 -11.00
CA VAL A 116 -12.74 1.17 -10.48
C VAL A 116 -13.10 0.05 -11.46
N ARG A 117 -13.28 0.39 -12.75
CA ARG A 117 -13.66 -0.58 -13.78
C ARG A 117 -12.57 -1.62 -14.07
N LEU A 118 -11.31 -1.23 -14.01
CA LEU A 118 -10.18 -2.10 -14.32
C LEU A 118 -9.83 -3.02 -13.14
N ILE A 119 -9.87 -2.48 -11.91
CA ILE A 119 -9.57 -3.23 -10.68
C ILE A 119 -10.63 -4.30 -10.44
N GLN A 120 -11.92 -3.95 -10.54
CA GLN A 120 -13.03 -4.90 -10.36
C GLN A 120 -13.06 -6.04 -11.39
N LYS A 121 -12.40 -5.86 -12.55
CA LYS A 121 -12.29 -6.91 -13.58
C LYS A 121 -11.15 -7.88 -13.35
N ARG A 122 -10.17 -7.52 -12.51
CA ARG A 122 -8.88 -8.22 -12.40
C ARG A 122 -8.58 -8.71 -11.00
N THR A 123 -9.26 -8.16 -10.00
CA THR A 123 -9.02 -8.44 -8.59
C THR A 123 -10.36 -8.49 -7.85
N GLU A 124 -10.34 -9.06 -6.65
CA GLU A 124 -11.49 -9.09 -5.75
C GLU A 124 -11.56 -7.85 -4.84
N LEU A 125 -10.69 -6.86 -5.06
CA LEU A 125 -10.70 -5.62 -4.29
C LEU A 125 -12.00 -4.88 -4.51
N ALA A 126 -12.59 -4.43 -3.40
CA ALA A 126 -13.65 -3.46 -3.45
C ALA A 126 -13.02 -2.06 -3.60
N VAL A 127 -13.59 -1.25 -4.50
CA VAL A 127 -13.01 0.04 -4.88
C VAL A 127 -14.09 1.10 -4.94
N THR A 128 -13.80 2.26 -4.36
CA THR A 128 -14.71 3.41 -4.35
C THR A 128 -13.99 4.67 -4.84
N PRO A 129 -14.55 5.40 -5.82
CA PRO A 129 -13.95 6.65 -6.27
C PRO A 129 -14.17 7.76 -5.24
N VAL A 130 -13.09 8.43 -4.83
CA VAL A 130 -13.14 9.57 -3.89
C VAL A 130 -13.13 10.90 -4.62
N SER A 131 -12.43 10.96 -5.75
CA SER A 131 -12.35 12.16 -6.59
C SER A 131 -12.18 11.79 -8.06
N LYS A 132 -11.87 12.76 -8.93
CA LYS A 132 -11.58 12.49 -10.35
C LYS A 132 -10.37 11.56 -10.56
N ARG A 133 -9.42 11.54 -9.62
CA ARG A 133 -8.14 10.81 -9.76
C ARG A 133 -7.88 9.79 -8.66
N TYR A 134 -8.46 9.98 -7.48
CA TYR A 134 -8.20 9.11 -6.33
C TYR A 134 -9.31 8.08 -6.13
N VAL A 135 -8.89 6.87 -5.77
CA VAL A 135 -9.74 5.76 -5.40
C VAL A 135 -9.29 5.21 -4.05
N GLU A 136 -10.26 4.77 -3.26
CA GLU A 136 -10.03 3.89 -2.12
C GLU A 136 -10.18 2.47 -2.61
N ALA A 137 -9.16 1.65 -2.41
CA ALA A 137 -9.25 0.20 -2.56
C ALA A 137 -9.18 -0.44 -1.18
N TYR A 138 -9.98 -1.47 -0.96
CA TYR A 138 -9.99 -2.22 0.28
C TYR A 138 -10.14 -3.72 0.01
N LEU A 139 -9.53 -4.52 0.91
CA LEU A 139 -9.77 -5.95 0.95
C LEU A 139 -11.26 -6.19 1.28
N PRO A 140 -11.93 -7.14 0.60
CA PRO A 140 -13.31 -7.50 0.93
C PRO A 140 -13.38 -8.07 2.35
N ASP A 141 -14.50 -7.81 3.05
CA ASP A 141 -14.79 -8.46 4.32
C ASP A 141 -15.08 -9.95 4.05
N GLU A 142 -14.42 -10.85 4.81
CA GLU A 142 -14.70 -12.30 4.79
C GLU A 142 -16.06 -12.63 5.42
#